data_AF-A0A366MCL3-F1
#
_entry.id   AF-A0A366MCL3-F1
#
_cell.length_a   1.000
_cell.length_b   1.000
_cell.length_c   1.000
_cell.angle_alpha   90.00
_cell.angle_beta   90.00
_cell.angle_gamma   90.00
#
_symmetry.space_group_name_H-M   'P 1'
#
loop_
_entity.id
_entity.type
_entity.pdbx_description
1 polymer ?
#
loop_
_entity_poly.entity_id
_entity_poly.type
_entity_poly.pdbx_seq_one_letter_code
_entity_poly.pdbx_strand_id
1 'polypeptide(L)' 'MDNDKEHKVLTLGPISVLPKYQNNGIESELINYTTQIAREMGYKAVLLYGDLNYYKQFGFKE' A
#
# COMPACT_ATOMS: atom_id res chain seq x y z
N MET A 1 -26.56 -12.89 10.93
CA MET A 1 -25.59 -13.77 10.26
C MET A 1 -24.81 -12.87 9.34
N ASP A 2 -23.62 -12.45 9.76
CA ASP A 2 -22.69 -11.81 8.83
C ASP A 2 -22.38 -12.86 7.76
N ASN A 3 -22.77 -12.57 6.52
CA ASN A 3 -22.37 -13.41 5.40
C ASN A 3 -20.84 -13.39 5.37
N ASP A 4 -20.21 -14.57 5.42
CA ASP A 4 -18.79 -14.78 5.12
C ASP A 4 -18.48 -14.27 3.71
N LYS A 5 -18.27 -12.95 3.59
CA LYS A 5 -17.96 -12.28 2.33
C LYS A 5 -16.46 -12.24 2.20
N GLU A 6 -15.93 -13.17 1.42
CA GLU A 6 -14.54 -13.14 1.02
C GLU A 6 -14.27 -11.93 0.11
N HIS A 7 -13.12 -11.29 0.33
CA HIS A 7 -12.65 -10.18 -0.48
C HIS A 7 -11.26 -10.48 -0.97
N LYS A 8 -11.06 -10.38 -2.29
CA LYS A 8 -9.72 -10.38 -2.86
C LYS A 8 -9.01 -9.11 -2.40
N VAL A 9 -7.81 -9.29 -1.89
CA VAL A 9 -6.92 -8.23 -1.42
C VAL A 9 -5.57 -8.35 -2.13
N LEU A 10 -4.84 -7.25 -2.18
CA LEU A 10 -3.45 -7.25 -2.64
C LEU A 10 -2.51 -7.11 -1.45
N THR A 11 -1.32 -7.67 -1.56
CA THR A 11 -0.21 -7.39 -0.65
C THR A 11 0.80 -6.49 -1.35
N LEU A 12 1.40 -5.56 -0.60
CA LEU A 12 2.39 -4.62 -1.10
C LEU A 12 3.72 -4.86 -0.38
N GLY A 13 4.73 -5.31 -1.12
CA GLY A 13 6.09 -5.42 -0.61
C GLY A 13 6.96 -6.46 -1.34
N PRO A 14 8.30 -6.34 -1.25
CA PRO A 14 9.02 -5.20 -0.69
C PRO A 14 8.99 -3.99 -1.63
N ILE A 15 8.97 -2.79 -1.06
CA ILE A 15 9.26 -1.54 -1.78
C ILE A 15 10.70 -1.17 -1.46
N SER A 16 11.47 -0.77 -2.46
CA SER A 16 12.88 -0.42 -2.26
C SER A 16 13.33 0.63 -3.24
N VAL A 17 14.05 1.63 -2.72
CA VAL A 17 14.73 2.65 -3.52
C VAL A 17 16.22 2.56 -3.26
N LEU A 18 17.01 2.60 -4.34
CA LEU A 18 18.47 2.61 -4.26
C LEU A 18 18.94 3.77 -3.36
N PRO A 19 19.94 3.58 -2.48
CA PRO A 19 20.35 4.60 -1.50
C PRO A 19 20.60 5.99 -2.09
N LYS A 20 21.22 6.07 -3.28
CA LYS A 20 21.48 7.34 -3.99
C LYS A 20 20.23 8.13 -4.41
N TYR A 21 19.05 7.50 -4.36
CA TYR A 21 17.77 8.10 -4.76
C TYR A 21 16.77 8.19 -3.61
N GLN A 22 17.14 7.77 -2.40
CA GLN A 22 16.29 7.90 -1.21
C GLN A 22 16.09 9.38 -0.83
N ASN A 23 15.06 9.66 -0.03
CA ASN A 23 14.67 11.01 0.42
C ASN A 23 14.26 11.98 -0.70
N ASN A 24 14.03 11.49 -1.93
CA ASN A 24 13.52 12.28 -3.06
C ASN A 24 12.03 12.04 -3.34
N GLY A 25 11.28 11.46 -2.41
CA GLY A 25 9.84 11.19 -2.57
C GLY A 25 9.48 9.99 -3.46
N ILE A 26 10.46 9.28 -4.03
CA ILE A 26 10.22 8.15 -4.95
C ILE A 26 9.40 7.04 -4.30
N GLU A 27 9.70 6.66 -3.05
CA GLU A 27 8.93 5.62 -2.34
C GLU A 27 7.46 6.05 -2.16
N SER A 28 7.25 7.31 -1.78
CA SER A 28 5.92 7.89 -1.63
C SER A 28 5.14 7.87 -2.94
N GLU A 29 5.77 8.23 -4.06
CA GLU A 29 5.15 8.16 -5.39
C GLU A 29 4.80 6.72 -5.77
N LEU A 30 5.70 5.76 -5.55
CA LEU A 30 5.45 4.34 -5.82
C LEU A 30 4.25 3.82 -5.03
N ILE A 31 4.13 4.16 -3.73
CA ILE A 31 3.02 3.73 -2.88
C ILE A 31 1.69 4.36 -3.36
N ASN A 32 1.70 5.68 -3.62
CA ASN A 32 0.50 6.38 -4.08
C ASN A 32 0.02 5.86 -5.44
N TYR A 33 0.94 5.67 -6.38
CA TYR A 33 0.63 5.17 -7.72
C TYR A 33 0.08 3.74 -7.66
N THR A 34 0.73 2.86 -6.89
CA THR A 34 0.30 1.46 -6.77
C THR A 34 -1.06 1.33 -6.07
N THR A 35 -1.30 2.13 -5.02
CA THR A 35 -2.61 2.13 -4.33
C THR A 35 -3.71 2.73 -5.20
N GLN A 36 -3.42 3.70 -6.07
CA GLN A 36 -4.36 4.18 -7.07
C GLN A 36 -4.74 3.07 -8.05
N ILE A 37 -3.76 2.35 -8.62
CA ILE A 37 -4.02 1.22 -9.52
C ILE A 37 -4.88 0.16 -8.83
N ALA A 38 -4.58 -0.20 -7.59
CA ALA A 38 -5.36 -1.18 -6.83
C ALA A 38 -6.84 -0.77 -6.70
N ARG A 39 -7.10 0.52 -6.48
CA ARG A 39 -8.47 1.08 -6.43
C ARG A 39 -9.16 1.01 -7.79
N GLU A 40 -8.46 1.39 -8.86
CA GLU A 40 -8.98 1.33 -10.24
C GLU A 40 -9.31 -0.11 -10.67
N MET A 41 -8.54 -1.09 -10.18
CA MET A 41 -8.81 -2.53 -10.38
C MET A 41 -9.95 -3.09 -9.51
N GLY A 42 -10.53 -2.28 -8.61
CA GLY A 42 -11.66 -2.67 -7.77
C GLY A 42 -11.29 -3.48 -6.52
N TYR A 43 -10.01 -3.50 -6.11
CA TYR A 43 -9.61 -4.12 -4.85
C TYR A 43 -10.09 -3.30 -3.66
N LYS A 44 -10.60 -3.99 -2.63
CA LYS A 44 -11.13 -3.35 -1.43
C LYS A 44 -10.06 -2.96 -0.41
N ALA A 45 -8.93 -3.66 -0.44
CA ALA A 45 -7.84 -3.41 0.48
C ALA A 45 -6.49 -3.80 -0.13
N VAL A 46 -5.46 -3.07 0.30
CA VAL A 46 -4.05 -3.41 0.14
C VAL A 46 -3.50 -3.63 1.53
N LEU A 47 -2.83 -4.75 1.73
CA LEU A 47 -2.18 -5.14 2.98
C LEU A 47 -0.67 -5.00 2.82
N LEU A 48 0.01 -4.61 3.89
CA LEU A 48 1.48 -4.61 3.92
C LEU A 48 1.96 -4.93 5.32
N TYR A 49 3.23 -5.32 5.40
CA TYR A 49 3.93 -5.47 6.66
C TYR A 49 5.04 -4.43 6.73
N GLY A 50 5.03 -3.58 7.75
CA GLY A 50 6.01 -2.50 7.92
C GLY A 50 5.68 -1.54 9.05
N ASP A 51 6.43 -0.44 9.14
CA ASP A 51 6.21 0.59 10.17
C ASP A 51 4.95 1.40 9.88
N LEU A 52 3.91 1.17 10.67
CA LEU A 52 2.63 1.87 10.56
C LEU A 52 2.80 3.40 10.65
N ASN A 53 3.77 3.92 11.41
CA ASN A 53 4.00 5.36 11.50
C ASN A 53 4.43 5.96 10.15
N TYR A 54 5.24 5.23 9.39
CA TYR A 54 5.58 5.61 8.03
C TYR A 54 4.38 5.50 7.08
N TYR A 55 3.63 4.39 7.14
CA TYR A 55 2.56 4.13 6.17
C TYR A 55 1.25 4.88 6.41
N LYS A 56 1.02 5.41 7.62
CA LYS A 56 -0.14 6.26 7.97
C LYS A 56 -0.30 7.45 7.01
N GLN A 57 0.80 8.03 6.53
CA GLN A 57 0.76 9.16 5.59
C GLN A 57 0.12 8.81 4.23
N PHE A 58 0.06 7.51 3.87
CA PHE A 58 -0.57 7.01 2.65
C PHE A 58 -1.99 6.44 2.91
N GLY A 59 -2.52 6.60 4.13
CA GLY A 59 -3.86 6.16 4.50
C GLY A 59 -3.97 4.72 5.00
N PHE A 60 -2.84 4.02 5.24
CA PHE A 60 -2.85 2.72 5.91
C PHE A 60 -3.20 2.85 7.40
N LYS A 61 -3.88 1.83 7.93
CA LYS A 61 -4.40 1.78 9.31
C LYS A 61 -4.18 0.38 9.90
N GLU A 62 -4.16 0.32 11.23
CA GLU A 62 -4.25 -0.95 11.99
C GLU A 62 -5.67 -1.52 11.95
#